data_AF-A0A8T5PV17-F1
#
_entry.id   AF-A0A8T5PV17-F1
#
_cell.length_a   1.000
_cell.length_b   1.000
_cell.length_c   1.000
_cell.angle_alpha   90.00
_cell.angle_beta   90.00
_cell.angle_gamma   90.00
#
_symmetry.space_group_name_H-M   'P 1'
#
loop_
_entity.id
_entity.type
_entity.pdbx_description
1 polymer ?
#
loop_
_entity_poly.entity_id
_entity_poly.type
_entity_poly.pdbx_seq_one_letter_code
_entity_poly.pdbx_strand_id
1 'polypeptide(L)'
;MITESISMVSVAFMTSMYPLMSQYFQESRGLFIEIFKKSCKYMLFLAIPIAVGGFLLREGIISVIYGTEYVQSVNALGILIWGSGFILLNTVLATVLTAINKQRVSLLITTICLSFNILLNLMLIPKLGFIGASITAVATETLIFLLLTIYLFFQTKVLPSEGAVKILIASAAMGMVLYVTNFSLWISLVVGVFVYLSIVLVLKTLDKSDIDLIRRVFASQRGKAR
;
A
#
# COMPACT_ATOMS: atom_id res chain seq x y z
N MET A 1 7.88 1.00 -13.65
CA MET A 1 7.63 2.46 -13.63
C MET A 1 6.48 2.87 -12.71
N ILE A 2 5.19 2.65 -13.04
CA ILE A 2 4.07 3.13 -12.18
C ILE A 2 4.09 2.51 -10.78
N THR A 3 4.25 1.19 -10.69
CA THR A 3 4.33 0.47 -9.41
C THR A 3 5.52 0.90 -8.55
N GLU A 4 6.64 1.26 -9.18
CA GLU A 4 7.85 1.73 -8.49
C GLU A 4 7.66 3.15 -7.96
N SER A 5 7.02 4.04 -8.73
CA SER A 5 6.69 5.39 -8.24
C SER A 5 5.77 5.32 -7.02
N ILE A 6 4.84 4.37 -6.98
CA ILE A 6 3.96 4.14 -5.81
C ILE A 6 4.80 3.67 -4.60
N SER A 7 5.73 2.73 -4.80
CA SER A 7 6.54 2.20 -3.69
C SER A 7 7.55 3.21 -3.13
N MET A 8 7.99 4.20 -3.91
CA MET A 8 8.85 5.27 -3.39
C MET A 8 8.21 6.04 -2.23
N VAL A 9 6.87 6.19 -2.25
CA VAL A 9 6.14 6.86 -1.17
C VAL A 9 6.22 6.07 0.14
N SER A 10 6.06 4.74 0.11
CA SER A 10 6.19 3.93 1.33
C SER A 10 7.62 3.92 1.85
N VAL A 11 8.61 3.82 0.98
CA VAL A 11 10.03 3.83 1.37
C VAL A 11 10.40 5.15 2.04
N ALA A 12 10.02 6.29 1.45
CA ALA A 12 10.30 7.61 2.03
C ALA A 12 9.64 7.82 3.42
N PHE A 13 8.42 7.31 3.59
CA PHE A 13 7.76 7.33 4.89
C PHE A 13 8.47 6.42 5.90
N MET A 14 8.80 5.19 5.50
CA MET A 14 9.38 4.18 6.40
C MET A 14 10.83 4.49 6.80
N THR A 15 11.63 5.14 5.96
CA THR A 15 12.98 5.61 6.34
C THR A 15 12.92 6.61 7.49
N SER A 16 11.87 7.42 7.57
CA SER A 16 11.64 8.37 8.66
C SER A 16 11.10 7.71 9.93
N MET A 17 10.25 6.69 9.78
CA MET A 17 9.66 5.97 10.92
C MET A 17 10.58 4.89 11.51
N TYR A 18 11.53 4.38 10.73
CA TYR A 18 12.43 3.31 11.13
C TYR A 18 13.23 3.61 12.41
N PRO A 19 13.89 4.79 12.56
CA PRO A 19 14.63 5.11 13.78
C PRO A 19 13.73 5.13 15.02
N LEU A 20 12.51 5.66 14.90
CA LEU A 20 11.54 5.70 15.99
C LEU A 20 11.12 4.29 16.40
N MET A 21 10.81 3.42 15.44
CA MET A 21 10.47 2.03 15.73
C MET A 21 11.62 1.26 16.40
N SER A 22 12.86 1.47 15.95
CA SER A 22 14.03 0.80 16.51
C SER A 22 14.31 1.24 17.95
N GLN A 23 14.18 2.54 18.23
CA GLN A 23 14.34 3.09 19.57
C GLN A 23 13.27 2.57 20.54
N TYR A 24 11.99 2.72 20.18
CA TYR A 24 10.89 2.36 21.08
C TYR A 24 10.69 0.86 21.27
N PHE A 25 11.28 0.02 20.42
CA PHE A 25 11.22 -1.43 20.61
C PHE A 25 11.84 -1.89 21.95
N GLN A 26 12.90 -1.23 22.41
CA GLN A 26 13.56 -1.53 23.69
C GLN A 26 13.03 -0.66 24.84
N GLU A 27 12.67 0.60 24.55
CA GLU A 27 12.27 1.56 25.59
C GLU A 27 10.80 1.43 26.02
N SER A 28 9.88 1.18 25.07
CA SER A 28 8.45 1.15 25.35
C SER A 28 7.67 0.35 24.32
N ARG A 29 7.28 -0.87 24.71
CA ARG A 29 6.42 -1.74 23.89
C ARG A 29 5.12 -1.06 23.47
N GLY A 30 4.54 -0.22 24.34
CA GLY A 30 3.30 0.51 24.04
C GLY A 30 3.46 1.49 22.88
N LEU A 31 4.50 2.33 22.94
CA LEU A 31 4.80 3.31 21.89
C LEU A 31 5.19 2.64 20.57
N PHE A 32 5.97 1.56 20.62
CA PHE A 32 6.29 0.75 19.44
C PHE A 32 5.02 0.23 18.75
N ILE A 33 4.09 -0.36 19.50
CA ILE A 33 2.82 -0.87 18.96
C ILE A 33 1.99 0.27 18.36
N GLU A 34 1.95 1.44 19.00
CA GLU A 34 1.21 2.59 18.49
C GLU A 34 1.79 3.08 17.15
N ILE A 35 3.11 3.22 17.05
CA ILE A 35 3.79 3.64 15.81
C ILE A 35 3.59 2.59 14.71
N PHE A 36 3.65 1.30 15.06
CA PHE A 36 3.37 0.21 14.14
C PHE A 36 1.95 0.28 13.58
N LYS A 37 0.93 0.38 14.45
CA LYS A 37 -0.47 0.50 14.03
C LYS A 37 -0.70 1.73 13.15
N LYS A 38 -0.17 2.89 13.53
CA LYS A 38 -0.28 4.14 12.76
C LYS A 38 0.37 4.02 11.39
N SER A 39 1.56 3.42 11.31
CA SER A 39 2.26 3.20 10.03
C SER A 39 1.47 2.31 9.08
N CYS A 40 0.89 1.22 9.59
CA CYS A 40 0.00 0.37 8.80
C CYS A 40 -1.29 1.10 8.39
N LYS A 41 -1.92 1.85 9.31
CA LYS A 41 -3.12 2.65 9.02
C LYS A 41 -2.87 3.65 7.89
N TYR A 42 -1.74 4.35 7.90
CA TYR A 42 -1.37 5.30 6.85
C TYR A 42 -1.05 4.62 5.51
N MET A 43 -0.39 3.46 5.52
CA MET A 43 -0.19 2.72 4.27
C MET A 43 -1.48 2.12 3.73
N LEU A 44 -2.40 1.66 4.58
CA LEU A 44 -3.74 1.25 4.13
C LEU A 44 -4.51 2.42 3.52
N PHE A 45 -4.40 3.61 4.15
CA PHE A 45 -5.01 4.84 3.67
C PHE A 45 -4.55 5.22 2.26
N LEU A 46 -3.32 4.88 1.88
CA LEU A 46 -2.82 5.09 0.51
C LEU A 46 -3.11 3.89 -0.40
N ALA A 47 -2.84 2.67 0.07
CA ALA A 47 -2.85 1.46 -0.75
C ALA A 47 -4.24 1.14 -1.32
N ILE A 48 -5.28 1.21 -0.49
CA ILE A 48 -6.63 0.82 -0.92
C ILE A 48 -7.22 1.76 -1.97
N PRO A 49 -7.25 3.10 -1.80
CA PRO A 49 -7.79 3.98 -2.83
C PRO A 49 -6.96 3.97 -4.11
N ILE A 50 -5.63 3.82 -4.02
CA ILE A 50 -4.76 3.66 -5.20
C ILE A 50 -5.12 2.36 -5.93
N ALA A 51 -5.34 1.25 -5.21
CA ALA A 51 -5.72 -0.02 -5.81
C ALA A 51 -7.10 0.06 -6.50
N VAL A 52 -8.11 0.61 -5.80
CA VAL A 52 -9.48 0.73 -6.33
C VAL A 52 -9.54 1.72 -7.50
N GLY A 53 -9.01 2.93 -7.31
CA GLY A 53 -9.01 3.97 -8.33
C GLY A 53 -8.19 3.57 -9.55
N GLY A 54 -7.00 3.00 -9.33
CA GLY A 54 -6.16 2.49 -10.40
C GLY A 54 -6.83 1.35 -11.18
N PHE A 55 -7.51 0.43 -10.48
CA PHE A 55 -8.24 -0.66 -11.15
C PHE A 55 -9.38 -0.13 -12.02
N LEU A 56 -10.16 0.84 -11.55
CA LEU A 56 -11.26 1.43 -12.30
C LEU A 56 -10.78 2.31 -13.47
N LEU A 57 -9.65 3.00 -13.29
CA LEU A 57 -9.10 3.94 -14.27
C LEU A 57 -8.07 3.30 -15.22
N ARG A 58 -7.85 1.98 -15.12
CA ARG A 58 -6.81 1.24 -15.87
C ARG A 58 -6.82 1.48 -17.37
N GLU A 59 -7.99 1.56 -18.00
CA GLU A 59 -8.14 1.79 -19.43
C GLU A 59 -7.64 3.18 -19.83
N GLY A 60 -8.06 4.20 -19.09
CA GLY A 60 -7.60 5.58 -19.29
C GLY A 60 -6.10 5.71 -19.04
N ILE A 61 -5.56 5.07 -17.99
CA ILE A 61 -4.13 5.09 -17.67
C ILE A 61 -3.31 4.50 -18.83
N ILE A 62 -3.69 3.33 -19.33
CA ILE A 62 -2.98 2.70 -20.47
C ILE A 62 -3.11 3.55 -21.72
N SER A 63 -4.32 4.02 -22.05
CA SER A 63 -4.54 4.82 -23.25
C SER A 63 -3.74 6.12 -23.27
N VAL A 64 -3.53 6.77 -22.12
CA VAL A 64 -2.80 8.04 -22.03
C VAL A 64 -1.28 7.83 -22.02
N ILE A 65 -0.80 6.78 -21.33
CA ILE A 65 0.65 6.57 -21.16
C ILE A 65 1.25 5.79 -22.33
N TYR A 66 0.55 4.75 -22.79
CA TYR A 66 1.07 3.79 -23.78
C TYR A 66 0.33 3.89 -25.12
N GLY A 67 -0.85 4.51 -25.15
CA GLY A 67 -1.68 4.60 -26.36
C GLY A 67 -2.69 3.47 -26.48
N THR A 68 -3.61 3.60 -27.43
CA THR A 68 -4.74 2.68 -27.62
C THR A 68 -4.34 1.33 -28.21
N GLU A 69 -3.11 1.17 -28.70
CA GLU A 69 -2.61 -0.10 -29.25
C GLU A 69 -2.34 -1.16 -28.16
N TYR A 70 -2.23 -0.74 -26.89
CA TYR A 70 -1.90 -1.59 -25.75
C TYR A 70 -3.12 -2.07 -24.96
N VAL A 71 -4.29 -2.23 -25.61
CA VAL A 71 -5.54 -2.69 -24.93
C VAL A 71 -5.31 -3.98 -24.14
N GLN A 72 -4.50 -4.90 -24.64
CA GLN A 72 -4.22 -6.16 -23.93
C GLN A 72 -3.49 -5.93 -22.58
N SER A 73 -2.71 -4.85 -22.45
CA SER A 73 -2.02 -4.48 -21.21
C SER A 73 -2.94 -3.92 -20.12
N VAL A 74 -4.17 -3.51 -20.47
CA VAL A 74 -5.19 -3.05 -19.52
C VAL A 74 -5.47 -4.10 -18.45
N ASN A 75 -5.62 -5.36 -18.86
CA ASN A 75 -5.91 -6.47 -17.95
C ASN A 75 -4.74 -6.74 -17.02
N ALA A 76 -3.51 -6.73 -17.54
CA ALA A 76 -2.30 -6.88 -16.74
C ALA A 76 -2.13 -5.76 -15.72
N LEU A 77 -2.37 -4.50 -16.12
CA LEU A 77 -2.34 -3.36 -15.21
C LEU A 77 -3.40 -3.51 -14.11
N GLY A 78 -4.63 -3.90 -14.47
CA GLY A 78 -5.70 -4.14 -13.51
C GLY A 78 -5.30 -5.14 -12.43
N ILE A 79 -4.56 -6.19 -12.79
CA ILE A 79 -4.04 -7.18 -11.84
C ILE A 79 -2.90 -6.56 -11.00
N LEU A 80 -1.87 -6.01 -11.65
CA LEU A 80 -0.66 -5.49 -10.98
C LEU A 80 -0.91 -4.34 -10.00
N ILE A 81 -1.97 -3.56 -10.20
CA ILE A 81 -2.35 -2.48 -9.31
C ILE A 81 -2.67 -2.99 -7.89
N TRP A 82 -3.29 -4.17 -7.77
CA TRP A 82 -3.49 -4.81 -6.46
C TRP A 82 -2.17 -5.21 -5.81
N GLY A 83 -1.22 -5.72 -6.59
CA GLY A 83 0.14 -6.01 -6.13
C GLY A 83 0.85 -4.76 -5.59
N SER A 84 0.64 -3.61 -6.24
CA SER A 84 1.17 -2.32 -5.78
C SER A 84 0.64 -1.94 -4.39
N GLY A 85 -0.63 -2.23 -4.11
CA GLY A 85 -1.22 -2.06 -2.78
C GLY A 85 -0.55 -2.94 -1.72
N PHE A 86 -0.28 -4.21 -2.04
CA PHE A 86 0.43 -5.10 -1.13
C PHE A 86 1.88 -4.68 -0.91
N ILE A 87 2.59 -4.18 -1.93
CA ILE A 87 3.96 -3.68 -1.80
C ILE A 87 4.05 -2.56 -0.75
N LEU A 88 3.10 -1.63 -0.73
CA LEU A 88 3.05 -0.55 0.27
C LEU A 88 2.96 -1.11 1.69
N LEU A 89 2.12 -2.13 1.90
CA LEU A 89 1.96 -2.79 3.20
C LEU A 89 3.20 -3.62 3.56
N ASN A 90 3.74 -4.39 2.62
CA ASN A 90 4.94 -5.21 2.78
C ASN A 90 6.13 -4.35 3.19
N THR A 91 6.26 -3.14 2.64
CA THR A 91 7.32 -2.19 3.02
C THR A 91 7.27 -1.88 4.53
N VAL A 92 6.09 -1.66 5.10
CA VAL A 92 5.95 -1.39 6.55
C VAL A 92 6.36 -2.61 7.35
N LEU A 93 5.79 -3.77 7.02
CA LEU A 93 6.00 -5.00 7.77
C LEU A 93 7.47 -5.43 7.74
N ALA A 94 8.11 -5.36 6.58
CA ALA A 94 9.53 -5.65 6.42
C ALA A 94 10.41 -4.66 7.21
N THR A 95 10.10 -3.37 7.17
CA THR A 95 10.83 -2.36 7.94
C THR A 95 10.71 -2.58 9.44
N VAL A 96 9.52 -2.96 9.92
CA VAL A 96 9.29 -3.31 11.34
C VAL A 96 10.13 -4.52 11.73
N LEU A 97 10.20 -5.56 10.87
CA LEU A 97 11.07 -6.73 11.10
C LEU A 97 12.54 -6.31 11.24
N THR A 98 13.00 -5.40 10.38
CA THR A 98 14.36 -4.86 10.47
C THR A 98 14.56 -4.09 11.77
N ALA A 99 13.60 -3.26 12.18
CA ALA A 99 13.68 -2.46 13.41
C ALA A 99 13.79 -3.32 14.68
N ILE A 100 13.22 -4.52 14.67
CA ILE A 100 13.31 -5.50 15.78
C ILE A 100 14.46 -6.52 15.62
N ASN A 101 15.42 -6.26 14.73
CA ASN A 101 16.56 -7.14 14.43
C ASN A 101 16.17 -8.56 13.96
N LYS A 102 15.08 -8.68 13.19
CA LYS A 102 14.59 -9.95 12.59
C LYS A 102 14.68 -9.99 11.06
N GLN A 103 15.63 -9.26 10.47
CA GLN A 103 15.97 -9.29 9.04
C GLN A 103 16.13 -10.69 8.42
N ARG A 104 16.63 -11.69 9.17
CA ARG A 104 16.83 -13.09 8.74
C ARG A 104 15.50 -13.75 8.44
N VAL A 105 14.45 -13.37 9.16
CA VAL A 105 13.09 -13.83 8.91
C VAL A 105 12.57 -13.22 7.61
N SER A 106 12.84 -11.93 7.38
CA SER A 106 12.53 -11.29 6.09
C SER A 106 13.24 -12.01 4.94
N LEU A 107 14.52 -12.34 5.08
CA LEU A 107 15.27 -13.10 4.09
C LEU A 107 14.66 -14.48 3.84
N LEU A 108 14.31 -15.22 4.90
CA LEU A 108 13.66 -16.52 4.77
C LEU A 108 12.33 -16.43 4.03
N ILE A 109 11.48 -15.46 4.39
CA ILE A 109 10.19 -15.21 3.74
C ILE A 109 10.40 -14.85 2.26
N THR A 110 11.34 -13.96 1.96
CA THR A 110 11.67 -13.60 0.57
C THR A 110 12.15 -14.80 -0.23
N THR A 111 12.98 -15.69 0.34
CA THR A 111 13.43 -16.91 -0.33
C THR A 111 12.26 -17.87 -0.62
N ILE A 112 11.35 -18.06 0.34
CA ILE A 112 10.14 -18.87 0.14
C ILE A 112 9.28 -18.28 -0.98
N CYS A 113 9.07 -16.96 -0.96
CA CYS A 113 8.26 -16.26 -1.96
C CYS A 113 8.92 -16.24 -3.34
N LEU A 114 10.25 -16.18 -3.41
CA LEU A 114 11.00 -16.30 -4.67
C LEU A 114 10.80 -17.67 -5.30
N SER A 115 10.92 -18.76 -4.52
CA SER A 115 10.65 -20.11 -5.01
C SER A 115 9.21 -20.24 -5.50
N PHE A 116 8.25 -19.73 -4.73
CA PHE A 116 6.84 -19.68 -5.13
C PHE A 116 6.63 -18.89 -6.43
N ASN A 117 7.27 -17.72 -6.56
CA ASN A 117 7.20 -16.88 -7.74
C ASN A 117 7.74 -17.59 -8.99
N ILE A 118 8.89 -18.24 -8.89
CA ILE A 118 9.48 -19.00 -10.01
C ILE A 118 8.55 -20.14 -10.42
N LEU A 119 8.03 -20.92 -9.46
CA LEU A 119 7.13 -22.04 -9.73
C LEU A 119 5.85 -21.57 -10.44
N LEU A 120 5.19 -20.53 -9.93
CA LEU A 120 3.99 -19.99 -10.58
C LEU A 120 4.30 -19.41 -11.95
N ASN A 121 5.41 -18.71 -12.12
CA ASN A 121 5.78 -18.16 -13.43
C ASN A 121 5.99 -19.28 -14.45
N LEU A 122 6.69 -20.36 -14.09
CA LEU A 122 6.86 -21.52 -14.98
C LEU A 122 5.53 -22.21 -15.33
N MET A 123 4.53 -22.17 -14.45
CA MET A 123 3.22 -22.78 -14.68
C MET A 123 2.24 -21.88 -15.44
N LEU A 124 2.21 -20.58 -15.13
CA LEU A 124 1.20 -19.63 -15.63
C LEU A 124 1.65 -18.91 -16.90
N ILE A 125 2.94 -18.59 -17.07
CA ILE A 125 3.42 -17.87 -18.26
C ILE A 125 3.15 -18.66 -19.55
N PRO A 126 3.40 -19.99 -19.63
CA PRO A 126 3.12 -20.73 -20.86
C PRO A 126 1.63 -20.76 -21.24
N LYS A 127 0.73 -20.62 -20.26
CA LYS A 127 -0.73 -20.69 -20.46
C LYS A 127 -1.39 -19.33 -20.67
N LEU A 128 -0.89 -18.30 -19.99
CA LEU A 128 -1.53 -16.98 -19.87
C LEU A 128 -0.61 -15.82 -20.28
N GLY A 129 0.61 -16.10 -20.74
CA GLY A 129 1.59 -15.09 -21.13
C GLY A 129 1.87 -14.07 -20.03
N PHE A 130 1.86 -12.78 -20.42
CA PHE A 130 2.11 -11.65 -19.52
C PHE A 130 1.00 -11.45 -18.47
N ILE A 131 -0.23 -11.91 -18.72
CA ILE A 131 -1.30 -11.93 -17.72
C ILE A 131 -0.94 -12.92 -16.61
N GLY A 132 -0.40 -14.08 -16.99
CA GLY A 132 0.13 -15.08 -16.04
C GLY A 132 1.21 -14.50 -15.13
N ALA A 133 2.18 -13.78 -15.71
CA ALA A 133 3.22 -13.09 -14.94
C ALA A 133 2.63 -12.06 -13.96
N SER A 134 1.59 -11.33 -14.38
CA SER A 134 0.91 -10.34 -13.54
C SER A 134 0.21 -10.98 -12.34
N ILE A 135 -0.48 -12.11 -12.55
CA ILE A 135 -1.12 -12.89 -11.47
C ILE A 135 -0.07 -13.42 -10.50
N THR A 136 1.02 -13.98 -11.02
CA THR A 136 2.13 -14.48 -10.20
C THR A 136 2.70 -13.38 -9.32
N ALA A 137 2.91 -12.18 -9.85
CA ALA A 137 3.42 -11.04 -9.09
C ALA A 137 2.50 -10.69 -7.91
N VAL A 138 1.19 -10.54 -8.16
CA VAL A 138 0.22 -10.22 -7.09
C VAL A 138 0.13 -11.35 -6.05
N ALA A 139 0.10 -12.60 -6.50
CA ALA A 139 0.07 -13.76 -5.61
C ALA A 139 1.32 -13.80 -4.71
N THR A 140 2.48 -13.47 -5.26
CA THR A 140 3.74 -13.39 -4.51
C THR A 140 3.70 -12.29 -3.46
N GLU A 141 3.27 -11.08 -3.83
CA GLU A 141 3.14 -9.95 -2.89
C GLU A 141 2.12 -10.24 -1.79
N THR A 142 1.03 -10.92 -2.13
CA THR A 142 0.02 -11.38 -1.16
C THR A 142 0.62 -12.40 -0.20
N LEU A 143 1.41 -13.35 -0.69
CA LEU A 143 2.08 -14.35 0.14
C LEU A 143 3.09 -13.69 1.10
N ILE A 144 3.88 -12.73 0.62
CA ILE A 144 4.79 -11.93 1.45
C ILE A 144 4.01 -11.23 2.57
N PHE A 145 2.90 -10.57 2.22
CA PHE A 145 2.05 -9.85 3.17
C PHE A 145 1.51 -10.79 4.26
N LEU A 146 1.00 -11.96 3.86
CA LEU A 146 0.47 -12.94 4.79
C LEU A 146 1.56 -13.45 5.74
N LEU A 147 2.71 -13.89 5.21
CA LEU A 147 3.80 -14.44 6.02
C LEU A 147 4.38 -13.41 7.00
N LEU A 148 4.60 -12.17 6.55
CA LEU A 148 5.07 -11.08 7.40
C LEU A 148 4.04 -10.72 8.48
N THR A 149 2.77 -10.62 8.13
CA THR A 149 1.69 -10.29 9.06
C THR A 149 1.54 -11.38 10.12
N ILE A 150 1.54 -12.66 9.71
CA ILE A 150 1.46 -13.81 10.62
C ILE A 150 2.65 -13.78 11.59
N TYR A 151 3.88 -13.62 11.09
CA TYR A 151 5.06 -13.57 11.95
C TYR A 151 5.00 -12.40 12.96
N LEU A 152 4.64 -11.21 12.50
CA LEU A 152 4.51 -10.03 13.36
C LEU A 152 3.37 -10.16 14.37
N PHE A 153 2.28 -10.82 13.99
CA PHE A 153 1.20 -11.12 14.91
C PHE A 153 1.68 -12.02 16.05
N PHE A 154 2.47 -13.06 15.78
CA PHE A 154 3.02 -13.91 16.83
C PHE A 154 4.01 -13.17 17.75
N GLN A 155 4.73 -12.16 17.25
CA GLN A 155 5.66 -11.37 18.06
C GLN A 155 4.95 -10.29 18.89
N THR A 156 4.04 -9.55 18.27
CA THR A 156 3.41 -8.37 18.88
C THR A 156 2.09 -8.68 19.57
N LYS A 157 1.38 -9.74 19.14
CA LYS A 157 -0.02 -10.08 19.43
C LYS A 157 -1.02 -9.00 18.98
N VAL A 158 -0.65 -8.21 17.98
CA VAL A 158 -1.45 -7.10 17.47
C VAL A 158 -1.68 -7.27 15.98
N LEU A 159 -2.94 -7.17 15.57
CA LEU A 159 -3.30 -6.98 14.17
C LEU A 159 -3.44 -5.48 13.89
N PRO A 160 -2.76 -4.95 12.86
CA PRO A 160 -2.88 -3.55 12.48
C PRO A 160 -4.15 -3.31 11.65
N SER A 161 -5.32 -3.57 12.25
CA SER A 161 -6.64 -3.40 11.61
C SER A 161 -7.27 -2.03 11.89
N GLU A 162 -6.57 -1.15 12.60
CA GLU A 162 -7.10 0.13 13.05
C GLU A 162 -7.46 1.03 11.86
N GLY A 163 -8.72 1.47 11.79
CA GLY A 163 -9.24 2.27 10.69
C GLY A 163 -9.42 1.53 9.37
N ALA A 164 -9.00 0.26 9.24
CA ALA A 164 -9.05 -0.51 8.00
C ALA A 164 -10.47 -0.59 7.41
N VAL A 165 -11.48 -0.87 8.24
CA VAL A 165 -12.88 -0.94 7.80
C VAL A 165 -13.36 0.41 7.27
N LYS A 166 -13.04 1.52 7.95
CA LYS A 166 -13.41 2.87 7.50
C LYS A 166 -12.73 3.24 6.18
N ILE A 167 -11.46 2.85 6.02
CA ILE A 167 -10.70 3.05 4.78
C ILE A 167 -11.31 2.23 3.63
N LEU A 168 -11.69 0.98 3.88
CA LEU A 168 -12.37 0.13 2.90
C LEU A 168 -13.71 0.74 2.48
N ILE A 169 -14.54 1.20 3.43
CA ILE A 169 -15.81 1.86 3.14
C ILE A 169 -15.59 3.13 2.30
N ALA A 170 -14.64 3.99 2.70
CA ALA A 170 -14.33 5.22 1.96
C ALA A 170 -13.85 4.94 0.54
N SER A 171 -13.00 3.92 0.37
CA SER A 171 -12.48 3.53 -0.95
C SER A 171 -13.54 2.88 -1.82
N ALA A 172 -14.43 2.07 -1.23
CA ALA A 172 -15.55 1.47 -1.94
C ALA A 172 -16.56 2.53 -2.41
N ALA A 173 -16.89 3.51 -1.56
CA ALA A 173 -17.75 4.61 -1.92
C ALA A 173 -17.14 5.51 -3.01
N MET A 174 -15.84 5.82 -2.91
CA MET A 174 -15.10 6.49 -3.99
C MET A 174 -15.19 5.67 -5.28
N GLY A 175 -14.91 4.36 -5.23
CA GLY A 175 -14.98 3.49 -6.40
C GLY A 175 -16.37 3.46 -7.04
N MET A 176 -17.43 3.46 -6.23
CA MET A 176 -18.81 3.53 -6.71
C MET A 176 -19.08 4.85 -7.45
N VAL A 177 -18.62 6.00 -6.92
CA VAL A 177 -18.78 7.29 -7.59
C VAL A 177 -18.04 7.31 -8.93
N LEU A 178 -16.79 6.82 -8.97
CA LEU A 178 -16.01 6.75 -10.21
C LEU A 178 -16.65 5.84 -11.25
N TYR A 179 -17.22 4.71 -10.82
CA TYR A 179 -17.89 3.77 -11.71
C TYR A 179 -19.17 4.36 -12.35
N VAL A 180 -19.95 5.14 -11.59
CA VAL A 180 -21.20 5.74 -12.07
C VAL A 180 -20.96 6.96 -12.96
N THR A 181 -19.96 7.78 -12.64
CA THR A 181 -19.79 9.08 -13.29
C THR A 181 -19.12 9.03 -14.66
N ASN A 182 -18.33 7.98 -14.96
CA ASN A 182 -17.67 7.78 -16.27
C ASN A 182 -17.01 9.05 -16.85
N PHE A 183 -16.43 9.89 -15.99
CA PHE A 183 -15.74 11.10 -16.45
C PHE A 183 -14.42 10.77 -17.16
N SER A 184 -13.87 11.75 -17.89
CA SER A 184 -12.52 11.65 -18.45
C SER A 184 -11.50 11.37 -17.35
N LEU A 185 -10.38 10.71 -17.70
CA LEU A 185 -9.36 10.26 -16.73
C LEU A 185 -8.97 11.36 -15.72
N TRP A 186 -8.69 12.57 -16.22
CA TRP A 186 -8.24 13.70 -15.39
C TRP A 186 -9.30 14.15 -14.39
N ILE A 187 -10.56 14.24 -14.81
CA ILE A 187 -11.67 14.62 -13.94
C ILE A 187 -11.91 13.52 -12.90
N SER A 188 -11.89 12.25 -13.33
CA SER A 188 -12.03 11.10 -12.45
C SER A 188 -10.95 11.04 -11.37
N LEU A 189 -9.70 11.39 -11.69
CA LEU A 189 -8.63 11.49 -10.68
C LEU A 189 -8.93 12.56 -9.63
N VAL A 190 -9.33 13.76 -10.07
CA VAL A 190 -9.65 14.87 -9.17
C VAL A 190 -10.87 14.52 -8.29
N VAL A 191 -11.97 14.07 -8.90
CA VAL A 191 -13.19 13.69 -8.19
C VAL A 191 -12.91 12.54 -7.22
N GLY A 192 -12.16 11.52 -7.63
CA GLY A 192 -11.80 10.39 -6.78
C GLY A 192 -11.09 10.82 -5.51
N VAL A 193 -10.06 11.67 -5.63
CA VAL A 193 -9.33 12.21 -4.47
C VAL A 193 -10.26 13.02 -3.57
N PHE A 194 -11.07 13.93 -4.13
CA PHE A 194 -11.98 14.76 -3.34
C PHE A 194 -13.04 13.94 -2.61
N VAL A 195 -13.66 12.96 -3.28
CA VAL A 195 -14.67 12.07 -2.69
C VAL A 195 -14.04 11.24 -1.58
N TYR A 196 -12.89 10.63 -1.84
CA TYR A 196 -12.20 9.83 -0.84
C TYR A 196 -11.85 10.64 0.42
N LEU A 197 -11.23 11.81 0.24
CA LEU A 197 -10.88 12.69 1.36
C LEU A 197 -12.11 13.17 2.12
N SER A 198 -13.19 13.53 1.42
CA SER A 198 -14.44 13.96 2.06
C SER A 198 -15.04 12.86 2.94
N ILE A 199 -15.10 11.62 2.44
CA ILE A 199 -15.66 10.49 3.19
C ILE A 199 -14.77 10.13 4.38
N VAL A 200 -13.44 10.15 4.21
CA VAL A 200 -12.48 9.92 5.31
C VAL A 200 -12.67 10.94 6.43
N LEU A 201 -12.88 12.22 6.10
CA LEU A 201 -13.13 13.28 7.08
C LEU A 201 -14.45 13.06 7.81
N VAL A 202 -15.52 12.70 7.09
CA VAL A 202 -16.84 12.39 7.68
C VAL A 202 -16.76 11.18 8.61
N LEU A 203 -16.06 10.12 8.21
CA LEU A 203 -15.87 8.90 9.00
C LEU A 203 -14.91 9.09 10.19
N LYS A 204 -14.28 10.26 10.32
CA LYS A 204 -13.23 10.56 11.30
C LYS A 204 -12.22 9.41 11.35
N THR A 205 -11.74 9.03 10.17
CA THR A 205 -10.77 7.93 10.02
C THR A 205 -9.40 8.35 10.54
N LEU A 206 -9.07 9.65 10.42
CA LEU A 206 -7.90 10.26 11.05
C LEU A 206 -8.29 10.79 12.43
N ASP A 207 -7.55 10.38 13.46
CA ASP A 207 -7.76 10.86 14.82
C ASP A 207 -7.14 12.25 15.02
N LYS A 208 -7.54 12.95 16.10
CA LYS A 208 -6.93 14.24 16.46
C LYS A 208 -5.41 14.16 16.58
N SER A 209 -4.89 13.03 17.07
CA SER A 209 -3.46 12.73 17.14
C SER A 209 -2.78 12.71 15.77
N ASP A 210 -3.47 12.20 14.75
CA ASP A 210 -2.96 12.12 13.37
C ASP A 210 -2.89 13.54 12.75
N ILE A 211 -3.91 14.36 13.00
CA ILE A 211 -3.98 15.76 12.54
C ILE A 211 -2.89 16.62 13.20
N ASP A 212 -2.65 16.44 14.50
CA ASP A 212 -1.62 17.17 15.21
C ASP A 212 -0.20 16.75 14.78
N LEU A 213 0.00 15.48 14.45
CA LEU A 213 1.27 15.01 13.85
C LEU A 213 1.52 15.69 12.50
N ILE A 214 0.53 15.73 11.62
CA ILE A 214 0.62 16.42 10.33
C ILE A 214 0.96 17.90 10.54
N ARG A 215 0.27 18.58 11.45
CA ARG A 215 0.54 19.98 11.79
C ARG A 215 1.96 20.20 12.30
N ARG A 216 2.49 19.31 13.14
CA ARG A 216 3.86 19.40 13.66
C ARG A 216 4.91 19.22 12.56
N VAL A 217 4.69 18.31 11.61
CA VAL A 217 5.58 18.11 10.46
C VAL A 217 5.63 19.35 9.56
N PHE A 218 4.47 19.93 9.22
CA PHE A 218 4.41 21.17 8.45
C PHE A 218 4.97 22.39 9.20
N ALA A 219 4.81 22.44 10.53
CA ALA A 219 5.37 23.49 11.36
C ALA A 219 6.91 23.39 11.49
N SER A 220 7.48 22.18 11.61
CA SER A 220 8.93 22.01 11.71
C SER A 220 9.67 22.31 10.41
N GLN A 221 9.03 22.08 9.25
CA GLN A 221 9.57 22.48 7.95
C GLN A 221 9.56 24.00 7.74
N ARG A 222 8.57 24.72 8.28
CA ARG A 222 8.57 26.21 8.27
C ARG A 222 9.66 26.83 9.17
N GLY A 223 10.11 26.12 10.20
CA GLY A 223 11.17 26.57 11.10
C GLY A 223 12.60 26.46 10.54
N LYS A 224 12.83 25.63 9.50
CA LYS A 224 14.14 25.47 8.85
C LYS A 224 14.35 26.36 7.62
N ALA A 225 13.34 27.15 7.24
CA ALA A 225 13.38 28.08 6.11
C ALA A 225 13.56 29.55 6.55
N ARG A 226 14.07 29.79 7.76
CA ARG A 226 14.45 31.10 8.30
C ARG A 226 15.87 31.06 8.81
#